data_AF-A0A6M0BUY0-F1
#
_entry.id   AF-A0A6M0BUY0-F1
#
_cell.length_a   1.000
_cell.length_b   1.000
_cell.length_c   1.000
_cell.angle_alpha   90.00
_cell.angle_beta   90.00
_cell.angle_gamma   90.00
#
_symmetry.space_group_name_H-M   'P 1'
#
loop_
_entity.id
_entity.type
_entity.pdbx_description
1 polymer ?
#
loop_
_entity_poly.entity_id
_entity_poly.type
_entity_poly.pdbx_seq_one_letter_code
_entity_poly.pdbx_strand_id
1 'polypeptide(L)'
;MTFRILCLDGGGIRGVMPARILEKVEQQLGSPLKDHFDLIAGTSTGSILAVGIAVGKSPKELLDLYLKKGLQIFPYQTLLSPKRLPLIFKYGLSAPKFSDLR
;
A
#
# COMPACT_ATOMS: atom_id res chain seq x y z
N MET A 1 -3.81 27.33 -14.06
CA MET A 1 -4.24 26.04 -13.50
C MET A 1 -3.05 25.42 -12.80
N THR A 2 -3.21 24.99 -11.55
CA THR A 2 -2.13 24.33 -10.79
C THR A 2 -2.22 22.82 -10.99
N PHE A 3 -1.14 22.19 -11.46
CA PHE A 3 -1.08 20.74 -11.58
C PHE A 3 -0.76 20.11 -10.23
N ARG A 4 -1.61 19.20 -9.74
CA ARG A 4 -1.51 18.61 -8.40
C ARG A 4 -1.09 17.15 -8.48
N ILE A 5 -0.05 16.81 -7.71
CA ILE A 5 0.54 15.47 -7.69
C ILE A 5 0.44 14.88 -6.29
N LEU A 6 -0.07 13.64 -6.20
CA LEU A 6 -0.01 12.82 -5.00
C LEU A 6 1.11 11.77 -5.16
N CYS A 7 2.10 11.79 -4.27
CA CYS A 7 3.23 10.85 -4.27
C CYS A 7 3.14 9.89 -3.08
N LEU A 8 3.19 8.58 -3.35
CA LEU A 8 3.04 7.53 -2.34
C LEU A 8 4.27 6.61 -2.30
N ASP A 9 4.97 6.66 -1.17
CA ASP A 9 6.16 5.82 -0.97
C ASP A 9 5.83 4.32 -0.81
N GLY A 10 6.82 3.50 -1.12
CA GLY A 10 6.78 2.08 -0.80
C GLY A 10 7.03 1.83 0.69
N GLY A 11 6.68 0.63 1.17
CA GLY A 11 6.88 0.31 2.58
C GLY A 11 6.54 -1.11 3.02
N GLY A 12 6.18 -1.99 2.08
CA GLY A 12 5.60 -3.30 2.41
C GLY A 12 4.27 -3.12 3.13
N ILE A 13 4.04 -3.88 4.19
CA ILE A 13 2.83 -3.78 5.03
C ILE A 13 2.63 -2.40 5.67
N ARG A 14 3.69 -1.59 5.81
CA ARG A 14 3.59 -0.21 6.34
C ARG A 14 2.76 0.74 5.48
N GLY A 15 2.32 0.32 4.29
CA GLY A 15 1.31 1.04 3.50
C GLY A 15 -0.01 1.28 4.22
N VAL A 16 -0.27 0.58 5.33
CA VAL A 16 -1.38 0.89 6.25
C VAL A 16 -1.31 2.34 6.77
N MET A 17 -0.12 2.87 7.04
CA MET A 17 0.06 4.24 7.53
C MET A 17 -0.42 5.29 6.51
N PRO A 18 0.12 5.35 5.28
CA PRO A 18 -0.39 6.28 4.28
C PRO A 18 -1.86 6.01 3.92
N ALA A 19 -2.33 4.75 3.87
CA ALA A 19 -3.75 4.47 3.65
C ALA A 19 -4.67 5.12 4.70
N ARG A 20 -4.27 5.07 5.98
CA ARG A 20 -5.00 5.69 7.09
C ARG A 20 -4.99 7.21 7.03
N ILE A 21 -3.85 7.80 6.66
CA ILE A 21 -3.73 9.25 6.44
C ILE A 21 -4.64 9.68 5.30
N LEU A 22 -4.60 8.98 4.17
CA LEU A 22 -5.43 9.27 3.00
C LEU A 22 -6.93 9.14 3.29
N GLU A 23 -7.35 8.20 4.14
CA GLU A 23 -8.73 8.13 4.61
C GLU A 23 -9.15 9.39 5.36
N LYS A 24 -8.26 9.95 6.20
CA LYS A 24 -8.52 11.21 6.90
C LYS A 24 -8.54 12.41 5.96
N VAL A 25 -7.65 12.43 4.97
CA VAL A 25 -7.63 13.47 3.94
C VAL A 25 -8.91 13.45 3.12
N GLU A 26 -9.36 12.28 2.64
CA GLU A 26 -10.61 12.16 1.89
C GLU A 26 -11.83 12.61 2.71
N GLN A 27 -11.88 12.26 4.00
CA GLN A 27 -12.92 12.73 4.93
C GLN A 27 -12.95 14.26 5.04
N GLN A 28 -11.78 14.92 5.07
CA GLN A 28 -11.69 16.38 5.14
C GLN A 28 -12.05 17.07 3.82
N LEU A 29 -11.75 16.43 2.68
CA LEU A 29 -12.08 16.93 1.35
C LEU A 29 -13.55 16.72 0.96
N GLY A 30 -14.24 15.78 1.60
CA GLY A 30 -15.66 15.48 1.36
C GLY A 30 -15.97 14.90 -0.03
N SER A 31 -14.95 14.49 -0.77
CA SER A 31 -15.06 13.94 -2.13
C SER A 31 -13.87 13.02 -2.44
N PRO A 32 -14.01 12.07 -3.39
CA PRO A 32 -13.00 11.06 -3.68
C PRO A 32 -11.63 11.65 -4.03
N LEU A 33 -10.53 11.08 -3.51
CA LEU A 33 -9.17 11.59 -3.77
C LEU A 33 -8.82 11.70 -5.26
N LYS A 34 -9.36 10.82 -6.10
CA LYS A 34 -9.13 10.85 -7.56
C LYS A 34 -9.59 12.15 -8.23
N ASP A 35 -10.50 12.90 -7.61
CA ASP A 35 -11.05 14.13 -8.17
C ASP A 35 -10.20 15.37 -7.77
N HIS A 36 -9.17 15.18 -6.92
CA HIS A 36 -8.32 16.26 -6.40
C HIS A 36 -6.92 16.32 -7.01
N PHE A 37 -6.47 15.26 -7.66
CA PHE A 37 -5.10 15.12 -8.17
C PHE A 37 -5.09 14.77 -9.66
N ASP A 38 -4.25 15.47 -10.42
CA ASP A 38 -4.06 15.22 -11.85
C ASP A 38 -3.13 14.02 -12.11
N LEU A 39 -2.22 13.74 -11.17
CA LEU A 39 -1.31 12.61 -11.20
C LEU A 39 -1.19 11.97 -9.81
N ILE A 40 -1.28 10.64 -9.78
CA ILE A 40 -1.01 9.85 -8.58
C ILE A 40 0.16 8.90 -8.87
N ALA A 41 1.30 9.17 -8.24
CA ALA A 41 2.51 8.38 -8.38
C ALA A 41 2.70 7.51 -7.13
N GLY A 42 3.17 6.28 -7.32
CA GLY A 42 3.50 5.42 -6.19
C GLY A 42 4.51 4.33 -6.51
N THR A 43 5.31 3.94 -5.52
CA THR A 43 6.32 2.87 -5.65
C THR A 43 5.96 1.68 -4.77
N SER A 44 6.06 0.45 -5.29
CA SER A 44 5.78 -0.78 -4.53
C SER A 44 4.37 -0.75 -3.89
N THR A 45 4.24 -0.86 -2.57
CA THR A 45 2.95 -0.70 -1.86
C THR A 45 2.25 0.62 -2.21
N GLY A 46 3.00 1.71 -2.40
CA GLY A 46 2.46 2.98 -2.85
C GLY A 46 1.82 2.90 -4.24
N SER A 47 2.28 2.03 -5.14
CA SER A 47 1.66 1.81 -6.45
C SER A 47 0.28 1.15 -6.32
N ILE A 48 0.10 0.23 -5.36
CA ILE A 48 -1.19 -0.41 -5.07
C ILE A 48 -2.19 0.64 -4.60
N LEU A 49 -1.77 1.53 -3.70
CA LEU A 49 -2.58 2.66 -3.25
C LEU A 49 -2.91 3.61 -4.41
N ALA A 50 -1.90 3.99 -5.19
CA ALA A 50 -2.05 4.92 -6.31
C ALA A 50 -3.05 4.42 -7.35
N VAL A 51 -2.89 3.17 -7.80
CA VAL A 51 -3.81 2.54 -8.76
C VAL A 51 -5.19 2.38 -8.14
N GLY A 52 -5.29 1.97 -6.88
CA GLY A 52 -6.54 1.86 -6.15
C GLY A 52 -7.35 3.15 -6.18
N ILE A 53 -6.72 4.28 -5.83
CA ILE A 53 -7.36 5.59 -5.87
C ILE A 53 -7.74 5.96 -7.30
N ALA A 54 -6.83 5.76 -8.27
CA ALA A 54 -7.07 6.10 -9.67
C ALA A 54 -8.30 5.37 -10.26
N VAL A 55 -8.55 4.11 -9.86
CA VAL A 55 -9.74 3.34 -10.27
C VAL A 55 -10.98 3.62 -9.41
N GLY A 56 -10.90 4.59 -8.49
CA GLY A 56 -12.03 5.05 -7.67
C GLY A 56 -12.28 4.23 -6.40
N LYS A 57 -11.29 3.49 -5.89
CA LYS A 57 -11.37 2.90 -4.55
C LYS A 57 -11.19 3.97 -3.49
N SER A 58 -12.03 3.92 -2.46
CA SER A 58 -11.84 4.75 -1.27
C SER A 58 -10.57 4.34 -0.53
N PRO A 59 -9.84 5.26 0.13
CA PRO A 59 -8.73 4.92 1.00
C PRO A 59 -9.12 3.96 2.13
N LYS A 60 -10.39 3.97 2.54
CA LYS A 60 -10.93 2.99 3.49
C LYS A 60 -10.91 1.57 2.95
N GLU A 61 -11.34 1.35 1.70
CA GLU A 61 -11.23 0.03 1.05
C GLU A 61 -9.78 -0.43 0.91
N LEU A 62 -8.86 0.51 0.65
CA LEU A 62 -7.43 0.22 0.53
C LEU A 62 -6.78 -0.07 1.89
N LEU A 63 -7.20 0.61 2.95
CA LEU A 63 -6.82 0.28 4.32
C LEU A 63 -7.31 -1.13 4.68
N ASP A 64 -8.58 -1.43 4.39
CA ASP A 64 -9.18 -2.74 4.61
C ASP A 64 -8.47 -3.86 3.85
N LEU A 65 -7.97 -3.59 2.63
CA LEU A 65 -7.16 -4.53 1.87
C LEU A 65 -5.93 -4.96 2.68
N TYR A 66 -5.20 -4.01 3.28
CA TYR A 66 -4.02 -4.34 4.08
C TYR A 66 -4.37 -4.95 5.43
N LEU A 67 -5.44 -4.52 6.09
CA LEU A 67 -5.84 -5.11 7.37
C LEU A 67 -6.33 -6.56 7.22
N LYS A 68 -7.11 -6.84 6.17
CA LYS A 68 -7.73 -8.16 5.97
C LYS A 68 -6.83 -9.13 5.21
N LYS A 69 -6.08 -8.63 4.22
CA LYS A 69 -5.21 -9.47 3.36
C LYS A 69 -3.73 -9.24 3.60
N GLY A 70 -3.35 -8.45 4.61
CA GLY A 70 -1.96 -8.13 4.93
C GLY A 70 -1.08 -9.37 5.04
N LEU A 71 -1.50 -10.36 5.84
CA LEU A 71 -0.76 -11.61 6.02
C LEU A 71 -0.68 -12.49 4.75
N GLN A 72 -1.64 -12.34 3.83
CA GLN A 72 -1.64 -13.08 2.56
C GLN A 72 -0.72 -12.41 1.53
N ILE A 73 -0.82 -11.09 1.40
CA ILE A 73 -0.01 -10.27 0.49
C ILE A 73 1.44 -10.23 0.97
N PHE A 74 1.61 -10.16 2.28
CA PHE A 74 2.87 -10.07 2.98
C PHE A 74 2.94 -11.20 4.01
N PRO A 75 3.55 -12.35 3.71
CA PRO A 75 3.58 -13.49 4.64
C PRO A 75 4.83 -13.61 5.54
N TYR A 76 5.88 -12.80 5.36
CA TYR A 76 7.18 -12.97 6.06
C TYR A 76 7.54 -11.94 7.13
N GLN A 77 7.73 -12.47 8.34
CA GLN A 77 7.81 -11.72 9.60
C GLN A 77 9.19 -11.10 9.86
N THR A 78 10.26 -11.61 9.24
CA THR A 78 11.64 -11.19 9.51
C THR A 78 12.56 -11.55 8.36
N LEU A 79 13.51 -10.67 8.00
CA LEU A 79 14.49 -10.95 6.94
C LEU A 79 15.30 -12.23 7.21
N LEU A 80 15.53 -12.56 8.49
CA LEU A 80 16.32 -13.71 8.96
C LEU A 80 15.48 -14.92 9.37
N SER A 81 14.18 -14.94 9.10
CA SER A 81 13.33 -16.06 9.52
C SER A 81 13.69 -17.35 8.77
N PRO A 82 13.95 -18.49 9.46
CA PRO A 82 14.20 -19.78 8.81
C PRO A 82 13.05 -20.22 7.90
N LYS A 83 11.83 -19.72 8.18
CA LYS A 83 10.64 -19.93 7.34
C LYS A 83 10.76 -19.32 5.94
N ARG A 84 11.78 -18.49 5.65
CA ARG A 84 12.04 -17.92 4.31
C ARG A 84 12.87 -18.83 3.41
N LEU A 85 13.60 -19.81 3.94
CA LEU A 85 14.47 -20.67 3.14
C LEU A 85 13.69 -21.40 2.02
N PRO A 86 12.52 -22.02 2.27
CA PRO A 86 11.74 -22.67 1.20
C PRO A 86 11.25 -21.69 0.12
N LEU A 87 11.18 -20.40 0.45
CA LEU A 87 10.57 -19.36 -0.39
C LEU A 87 11.58 -18.63 -1.24
N ILE A 88 12.82 -18.52 -0.78
CA ILE A 88 13.94 -18.16 -1.64
C ILE A 88 14.12 -19.25 -2.70
N PHE A 89 14.00 -20.53 -2.33
CA PHE A 89 14.01 -21.63 -3.31
C PHE A 89 12.83 -21.58 -4.28
N LYS A 90 11.64 -21.14 -3.84
CA LYS A 90 10.42 -21.10 -4.68
C LYS A 90 10.30 -19.83 -5.54
N TYR A 91 10.67 -18.66 -5.02
CA TYR A 91 10.40 -17.35 -5.64
C TYR A 91 11.68 -16.51 -5.88
N GLY A 92 12.86 -17.05 -5.57
CA GLY A 92 14.15 -16.38 -5.77
C GLY A 92 14.33 -15.13 -4.90
N LEU A 93 15.19 -14.21 -5.38
CA LEU A 93 15.51 -12.94 -4.70
C LEU A 93 14.28 -12.01 -4.55
N SER A 94 13.21 -12.28 -5.29
CA SER A 94 11.93 -11.55 -5.26
C SER A 94 11.00 -11.99 -4.11
N ALA A 95 11.44 -12.90 -3.23
CA ALA A 95 10.67 -13.32 -2.08
C ALA A 95 10.30 -12.11 -1.17
N PRO A 96 9.02 -11.95 -0.79
CA PRO A 96 8.55 -10.81 0.00
C PRO A 96 9.39 -10.57 1.28
N LYS A 97 9.62 -9.29 1.63
CA LYS A 97 10.62 -8.91 2.65
C LYS A 97 10.05 -8.58 4.05
N PHE A 98 8.78 -8.21 4.19
CA PHE A 98 8.17 -7.75 5.46
C PHE A 98 6.68 -8.11 5.53
N SER A 99 6.13 -8.40 6.72
CA SER A 99 4.72 -8.78 6.92
C SER A 99 4.02 -8.36 8.21
N ASP A 100 4.67 -7.71 9.17
CA ASP A 100 4.03 -7.47 10.47
C ASP A 100 3.42 -6.07 10.60
N LEU A 101 2.25 -6.00 11.25
CA LEU A 101 1.50 -4.79 11.62
C LEU A 101 1.69 -4.42 13.09
N ARG A 102 2.80 -4.84 13.70
CA ARG A 102 3.20 -4.45 15.05
C ARG A 102 3.88 -3.08 15.06
#